data_AF-A0A7V4IGK7-F1
#
_entry.id   AF-A0A7V4IGK7-F1
#
_cell.length_a   1.000
_cell.length_b   1.000
_cell.length_c   1.000
_cell.angle_alpha   90.00
_cell.angle_beta   90.00
_cell.angle_gamma   90.00
#
_symmetry.space_group_name_H-M   'P 1'
#
loop_
_entity.id
_entity.type
_entity.pdbx_description
1 polymer ?
#
loop_
_entity_poly.entity_id
_entity_poly.type
_entity_poly.pdbx_seq_one_letter_code
_entity_poly.pdbx_strand_id
1 'polypeptide(L)'
;MAVGVYQEIRNSLRQLYLNDPRPWLVGFSGGKDSTLVAALVFDAVMSIPPEQRTKPITVLCTDTRVEIPAIAEGVESVLDRMRRCSQQHNLNIEAHLLKPTPEQSFWVNIIGRGYPPPNRIFRWCTQRLKIDPVTSFVQKRMGDGRWSEAILHLGARRAESASRAQTMAGREKRNGLNRHPDLPRVWVSNPIEFLTTEEVWAYLLQKPNPWGGDNRPLYKLYASASNGECPIQIDTSTPSCGNSRFGCWTCTVVEKDKASEGLLASGDERMEKLIEFRETLLQYQDPANGKRDPKRKNGSDGPGPLTIEARRELLTQLLRLQEDVGLSLISDDELFLIQQLWKSARRPDDGGGVARIVTRQKGIIMSDWKETNRLRELQEEVAAEKGIRADTLRRLLAKVDEYSESHRAFGLPDDLLSILKDDLEHEQVAVAV
;
A
#
# COMPACT_ATOMS: atom_id res chain seq x y z
N MET A 1 -12.20 -15.73 -33.23
CA MET A 1 -12.91 -14.56 -32.67
C MET A 1 -12.03 -13.72 -31.74
N ALA A 2 -11.27 -14.29 -30.80
CA ALA A 2 -10.42 -13.53 -29.86
C ALA A 2 -9.33 -12.63 -30.49
N VAL A 3 -8.78 -12.95 -31.66
CA VAL A 3 -7.75 -12.09 -32.31
C VAL A 3 -8.32 -10.71 -32.70
N GLY A 4 -9.63 -10.64 -33.01
CA GLY A 4 -10.31 -9.39 -33.38
C GLY A 4 -10.39 -8.40 -32.23
N VAL A 5 -10.78 -8.86 -31.03
CA VAL A 5 -10.99 -7.96 -29.88
C VAL A 5 -9.70 -7.26 -29.44
N TYR A 6 -8.55 -7.94 -29.43
CA TYR A 6 -7.28 -7.30 -29.06
C TYR A 6 -6.81 -6.30 -30.13
N GLN A 7 -7.12 -6.54 -31.40
CA GLN A 7 -6.81 -5.59 -32.47
C GLN A 7 -7.69 -4.34 -32.36
N GLU A 8 -8.97 -4.50 -32.05
CA GLU A 8 -9.90 -3.40 -31.80
C GLU A 8 -9.45 -2.53 -30.62
N ILE A 9 -9.05 -3.16 -29.50
CA ILE A 9 -8.54 -2.44 -28.32
C ILE A 9 -7.25 -1.68 -28.69
N ARG A 10 -6.30 -2.30 -29.40
CA ARG A 10 -5.07 -1.63 -29.85
C ARG A 10 -5.35 -0.48 -30.81
N ASN A 11 -6.30 -0.65 -31.72
CA ASN A 11 -6.72 0.41 -32.65
C ASN A 11 -7.36 1.58 -31.89
N SER A 12 -8.21 1.30 -30.90
CA SER A 12 -8.82 2.32 -30.04
C SER A 12 -7.77 3.10 -29.24
N LEU A 13 -6.81 2.39 -28.63
CA LEU A 13 -5.68 3.01 -27.94
C LEU A 13 -4.84 3.86 -28.90
N ARG A 14 -4.51 3.36 -30.10
CA ARG A 14 -3.78 4.12 -31.12
C ARG A 14 -4.51 5.40 -31.52
N GLN A 15 -5.82 5.33 -31.75
CA GLN A 15 -6.63 6.50 -32.09
C GLN A 15 -6.65 7.51 -30.94
N LEU A 16 -6.83 7.04 -29.71
CA LEU A 16 -6.75 7.90 -28.52
C LEU A 16 -5.35 8.51 -28.36
N TYR A 17 -4.28 7.78 -28.73
CA TYR A 17 -2.93 8.30 -28.68
C TYR A 17 -2.76 9.49 -29.62
N LEU A 18 -3.23 9.35 -30.87
CA LEU A 18 -3.06 10.35 -31.92
C LEU A 18 -3.98 11.56 -31.77
N ASN A 19 -5.21 11.35 -31.31
CA ASN A 19 -6.25 12.40 -31.33
C ASN A 19 -6.33 13.21 -30.03
N ASP A 20 -5.69 12.74 -28.96
CA ASP A 20 -5.72 13.38 -27.65
C ASP A 20 -4.31 13.79 -27.21
N PRO A 21 -4.02 15.06 -26.90
CA PRO A 21 -2.65 15.46 -26.55
C PRO A 21 -2.27 15.15 -25.10
N ARG A 22 -3.22 14.74 -24.24
CA ARG A 22 -2.96 14.59 -22.80
C ARG A 22 -1.97 13.45 -22.54
N PRO A 23 -1.02 13.63 -21.61
CA PRO A 23 -0.09 12.58 -21.21
C PRO A 23 -0.84 11.38 -20.64
N TRP A 24 -0.23 10.21 -20.79
CA TRP A 24 -0.82 8.97 -20.30
C TRP A 24 -0.13 8.49 -19.04
N LEU A 25 -0.93 8.03 -18.10
CA LEU A 25 -0.53 7.24 -16.95
C LEU A 25 -1.00 5.81 -17.17
N VAL A 26 -0.17 4.82 -16.85
CA VAL A 26 -0.54 3.40 -16.93
C VAL A 26 -0.37 2.79 -15.54
N GLY A 27 -1.48 2.42 -14.91
CA GLY A 27 -1.43 1.73 -13.62
C GLY A 27 -0.95 0.30 -13.79
N PHE A 28 0.20 -0.03 -13.20
CA PHE A 28 0.84 -1.33 -13.30
C PHE A 28 1.03 -1.94 -11.91
N SER A 29 0.61 -3.19 -11.71
CA SER A 29 0.74 -3.87 -10.41
C SER A 29 1.46 -5.21 -10.52
N GLY A 30 2.01 -5.56 -11.69
CA GLY A 30 2.57 -6.90 -11.95
C GLY A 30 1.55 -8.03 -12.06
N GLY A 31 0.26 -7.76 -11.84
CA GLY A 31 -0.81 -8.74 -12.00
C GLY A 31 -1.30 -8.84 -13.46
N LYS A 32 -1.99 -9.94 -13.79
CA LYS A 32 -2.39 -10.30 -15.17
C LYS A 32 -3.07 -9.15 -15.94
N ASP A 33 -4.03 -8.47 -15.31
CA ASP A 33 -4.86 -7.46 -15.98
C ASP A 33 -4.02 -6.20 -16.28
N SER A 34 -3.19 -5.78 -15.32
CA SER A 34 -2.30 -4.64 -15.48
C SER A 34 -1.17 -4.90 -16.48
N THR A 35 -0.65 -6.14 -16.52
CA THR A 35 0.33 -6.59 -17.51
C THR A 35 -0.23 -6.55 -18.92
N LEU A 36 -1.49 -7.01 -19.10
CA LEU A 36 -2.16 -6.92 -20.40
C LEU A 36 -2.35 -5.47 -20.85
N VAL A 37 -2.83 -4.58 -19.98
CA VAL A 37 -3.00 -3.16 -20.33
C VAL A 37 -1.67 -2.54 -20.73
N ALA A 38 -0.61 -2.76 -19.96
CA ALA A 38 0.72 -2.26 -20.30
C ALA A 38 1.20 -2.82 -21.66
N ALA A 39 1.03 -4.11 -21.91
CA ALA A 39 1.41 -4.73 -23.18
C ALA A 39 0.64 -4.11 -24.37
N LEU A 40 -0.68 -3.93 -24.24
CA LEU A 40 -1.51 -3.31 -25.27
C LEU A 40 -1.12 -1.84 -25.54
N VAL A 41 -0.75 -1.09 -24.50
CA VAL A 41 -0.25 0.29 -24.65
C VAL A 41 1.08 0.31 -25.39
N PHE A 42 2.07 -0.51 -24.98
CA PHE A 42 3.35 -0.60 -25.67
C PHE A 42 3.17 -0.99 -27.14
N ASP A 43 2.36 -2.02 -27.41
CA ASP A 43 2.05 -2.46 -28.77
C ASP A 43 1.38 -1.36 -29.61
N ALA A 44 0.42 -0.62 -29.04
CA ALA A 44 -0.24 0.47 -29.73
C ALA A 44 0.75 1.58 -30.11
N VAL A 45 1.64 1.97 -29.20
CA VAL A 45 2.65 3.02 -29.43
C VAL A 45 3.72 2.55 -30.42
N MET A 46 4.18 1.30 -30.31
CA MET A 46 5.12 0.69 -31.26
C MET A 46 4.57 0.65 -32.69
N SER A 47 3.24 0.55 -32.86
CA SER A 47 2.61 0.58 -34.19
C SER A 47 2.66 1.96 -34.86
N ILE A 48 2.85 3.03 -34.09
CA ILE A 48 2.87 4.42 -34.58
C ILE A 48 4.26 4.72 -35.16
N PRO A 49 4.41 5.49 -36.25
CA PRO A 49 5.73 5.87 -36.77
C PRO A 49 6.58 6.61 -35.72
N PRO A 50 7.91 6.39 -35.64
CA PRO A 50 8.77 6.98 -34.61
C PRO A 50 8.63 8.49 -34.45
N GLU A 51 8.38 9.22 -35.54
CA GLU A 51 8.28 10.68 -35.59
C GLU A 51 7.03 11.20 -34.85
N GLN A 52 6.02 10.35 -34.67
CA GLN A 52 4.76 10.68 -34.00
C GLN A 52 4.69 10.16 -32.55
N ARG A 53 5.73 9.45 -32.06
CA ARG A 53 5.79 8.89 -30.70
C ARG A 53 6.18 9.93 -29.65
N THR A 54 5.55 11.11 -29.69
CA THR A 54 5.94 12.28 -28.91
C THR A 54 5.19 12.41 -27.58
N LYS A 55 4.03 11.77 -27.42
CA LYS A 55 3.23 11.88 -26.20
C LYS A 55 3.94 11.25 -25.01
N PRO A 56 4.09 11.97 -23.87
CA PRO A 56 4.62 11.39 -22.65
C PRO A 56 3.71 10.31 -22.09
N ILE A 57 4.27 9.13 -21.82
CA ILE A 57 3.60 8.02 -21.14
C ILE A 57 4.38 7.68 -19.88
N THR A 58 3.68 7.45 -18.76
CA THR A 58 4.30 7.06 -17.50
C THR A 58 3.62 5.82 -16.93
N VAL A 59 4.34 4.70 -16.90
CA VAL A 59 3.94 3.50 -16.17
C VAL A 59 4.22 3.71 -14.69
N LEU A 60 3.19 3.55 -13.87
CA LEU A 60 3.25 3.74 -12.42
C LEU A 60 2.98 2.41 -11.72
N CYS A 61 3.95 1.93 -10.96
CA CYS A 61 3.78 0.80 -10.06
C CYS A 61 3.92 1.27 -8.63
N THR A 62 3.00 0.89 -7.76
CA THR A 62 3.08 1.25 -6.34
C THR A 62 3.41 0.01 -5.51
N ASP A 63 4.60 0.01 -4.91
CA ASP A 63 5.03 -0.98 -3.94
C ASP A 63 4.60 -0.53 -2.54
N THR A 64 3.70 -1.29 -1.91
CA THR A 64 3.19 -0.99 -0.57
C THR A 64 4.13 -1.43 0.55
N ARG A 65 5.28 -2.05 0.21
CA ARG A 65 6.26 -2.69 1.12
C ARG A 65 5.76 -3.90 1.89
N VAL A 66 4.52 -4.33 1.63
CA VAL A 66 3.88 -5.50 2.23
C VAL A 66 3.22 -6.38 1.17
N GLU A 67 3.63 -6.26 -0.09
CA GLU A 67 3.19 -7.14 -1.17
C GLU A 67 3.72 -8.57 -0.95
N ILE A 68 3.02 -9.56 -1.50
CA ILE A 68 3.49 -10.95 -1.46
C ILE A 68 4.91 -11.03 -2.06
N PRO A 69 5.90 -11.66 -1.39
CA PRO A 69 7.30 -11.71 -1.84
C PRO A 69 7.48 -12.15 -3.29
N ALA A 70 6.81 -13.22 -3.71
CA ALA A 70 6.87 -13.75 -5.08
C ALA A 70 6.41 -12.73 -6.15
N ILE A 71 5.57 -11.76 -5.79
CA ILE A 71 5.19 -10.65 -6.67
C ILE A 71 6.24 -9.54 -6.60
N ALA A 72 6.66 -9.16 -5.40
CA ALA A 72 7.59 -8.06 -5.18
C ALA A 72 8.94 -8.30 -5.87
N GLU A 73 9.47 -9.53 -5.80
CA GLU A 73 10.80 -9.93 -6.30
C GLU A 73 10.98 -9.80 -7.83
N GLY A 74 9.91 -9.58 -8.60
CA GLY A 74 9.98 -9.44 -10.07
C GLY A 74 9.72 -8.03 -10.60
N VAL A 75 9.08 -7.15 -9.82
CA VAL A 75 8.52 -5.90 -10.33
C VAL A 75 9.61 -4.96 -10.85
N GLU A 76 10.69 -4.74 -10.11
CA GLU A 76 11.77 -3.84 -10.52
C GLU A 76 12.41 -4.28 -11.84
N SER A 77 12.69 -5.58 -11.99
CA SER A 77 13.22 -6.16 -13.23
C SER A 77 12.28 -5.99 -14.44
N VAL A 78 10.97 -6.03 -14.22
CA VAL A 78 9.98 -5.77 -15.28
C VAL A 78 9.97 -4.29 -15.65
N LEU A 79 9.99 -3.37 -14.67
CA LEU A 79 10.06 -1.94 -14.94
C LEU A 79 11.36 -1.56 -15.67
N ASP A 80 12.49 -2.18 -15.34
CA ASP A 80 13.77 -2.01 -16.05
C ASP A 80 13.71 -2.46 -17.50
N ARG A 81 13.04 -3.58 -17.76
CA ARG A 81 12.78 -4.04 -19.12
C ARG A 81 11.90 -3.06 -19.88
N MET A 82 10.84 -2.53 -19.26
CA MET A 82 9.99 -1.49 -19.85
C MET A 82 10.79 -0.22 -20.19
N ARG A 83 11.67 0.24 -19.28
CA ARG A 83 12.55 1.39 -19.52
C ARG A 83 13.50 1.16 -20.69
N ARG A 84 14.18 0.02 -20.73
CA ARG A 84 15.08 -0.34 -21.85
C ARG A 84 14.36 -0.45 -23.19
N CYS A 85 13.19 -1.10 -23.21
CA CYS A 85 12.35 -1.22 -24.39
C CYS A 85 11.91 0.16 -24.92
N SER A 86 11.49 1.06 -24.03
CA SER A 86 11.15 2.44 -24.38
C SER A 86 12.31 3.20 -25.03
N GLN A 87 13.52 3.06 -24.49
CA GLN A 87 14.74 3.67 -25.03
C GLN A 87 15.11 3.08 -26.40
N GLN A 88 15.07 1.76 -26.55
CA GLN A 88 15.42 1.07 -27.80
C GLN A 88 14.47 1.43 -28.96
N HIS A 89 13.20 1.69 -28.66
CA HIS A 89 12.18 1.95 -29.68
C HIS A 89 11.68 3.40 -29.70
N ASN A 90 12.30 4.32 -28.95
CA ASN A 90 11.90 5.73 -28.85
C ASN A 90 10.41 5.91 -28.56
N LEU A 91 9.89 5.27 -27.50
CA LEU A 91 8.45 5.23 -27.21
C LEU A 91 7.94 6.40 -26.36
N ASN A 92 8.84 7.22 -25.81
CA ASN A 92 8.53 8.23 -24.79
C ASN A 92 7.74 7.68 -23.58
N ILE A 93 8.06 6.45 -23.19
CA ILE A 93 7.50 5.79 -22.00
C ILE A 93 8.53 5.80 -20.87
N GLU A 94 8.17 6.36 -19.73
CA GLU A 94 8.88 6.20 -18.46
C GLU A 94 8.20 5.13 -17.60
N ALA A 95 8.95 4.45 -16.74
CA ALA A 95 8.40 3.52 -15.76
C ALA A 95 8.96 3.84 -14.37
N HIS A 96 8.08 3.97 -13.37
CA HIS A 96 8.42 4.38 -12.02
C HIS A 96 7.86 3.39 -10.99
N LEU A 97 8.70 3.03 -10.03
CA LEU A 97 8.27 2.37 -8.80
C LEU A 97 8.07 3.44 -7.72
N LEU A 98 6.82 3.63 -7.32
CA LEU A 98 6.42 4.52 -6.26
C LEU A 98 6.32 3.72 -4.96
N LYS A 99 6.70 4.35 -3.84
CA LYS A 99 6.58 3.79 -2.50
C LYS A 99 5.91 4.83 -1.60
N PRO A 100 5.12 4.42 -0.59
CA PRO A 100 4.70 5.33 0.46
C PRO A 100 5.92 5.89 1.18
N THR A 101 5.81 7.13 1.68
CA THR A 101 6.83 7.67 2.58
C THR A 101 6.89 6.81 3.86
N PRO A 102 8.02 6.78 4.58
CA PRO A 102 8.13 6.01 5.83
C PRO A 102 7.00 6.35 6.81
N GLU A 103 6.59 7.62 6.90
CA GLU A 103 5.51 8.07 7.77
C GLU A 103 4.17 7.47 7.36
N GLN A 104 3.93 7.20 6.08
CA GLN A 104 2.68 6.60 5.59
C GLN A 104 2.76 5.07 5.48
N SER A 105 3.89 4.46 5.80
CA SER A 105 4.10 3.01 5.72
C SER A 105 3.07 2.21 6.54
N PHE A 106 2.92 0.93 6.19
CA PHE A 106 2.00 0.04 6.88
C PHE A 106 2.36 -0.09 8.37
N TRP A 107 3.65 -0.28 8.68
CA TRP A 107 4.11 -0.52 10.05
C TRP A 107 4.12 0.75 10.90
N VAL A 108 4.48 1.91 10.36
CA VAL A 108 4.39 3.17 11.14
C VAL A 108 2.94 3.50 11.48
N ASN A 109 1.98 3.19 10.60
CA ASN A 109 0.57 3.38 10.92
C ASN A 109 0.04 2.41 11.98
N ILE A 110 0.36 1.11 11.89
CA ILE A 110 -0.11 0.12 12.88
C ILE A 110 0.70 0.19 14.16
N ILE A 111 2.00 -0.08 14.08
CA ILE A 111 2.88 -0.20 15.24
C ILE A 111 3.19 1.19 15.80
N GLY A 112 3.44 2.20 14.97
CA GLY A 112 3.72 3.56 15.45
C GLY A 112 2.47 4.26 15.99
N ARG A 113 1.47 4.51 15.12
CA ARG A 113 0.26 5.28 15.46
C ARG A 113 -0.83 4.48 16.16
N GLY A 114 -0.73 3.16 16.18
CA GLY A 114 -1.75 2.28 16.77
C GLY A 114 -2.99 2.10 15.91
N TYR A 115 -2.93 2.32 14.59
CA TYR A 115 -4.10 2.08 13.76
C TYR A 115 -4.50 0.60 13.85
N PRO A 116 -5.80 0.29 13.99
CA PRO A 116 -6.22 -1.09 13.89
C PRO A 116 -5.91 -1.62 12.47
N PRO A 117 -5.56 -2.91 12.35
CA PRO A 117 -5.41 -3.54 11.05
C PRO A 117 -6.63 -3.29 10.15
N PRO A 118 -6.45 -3.01 8.85
CA PRO A 118 -7.55 -2.57 7.97
C PRO A 118 -8.73 -3.54 7.92
N ASN A 119 -9.96 -3.02 7.97
CA ASN A 119 -11.17 -3.81 7.78
C ASN A 119 -12.04 -3.23 6.65
N ARG A 120 -13.25 -3.76 6.45
CA ARG A 120 -14.17 -3.32 5.38
C ARG A 120 -14.60 -1.85 5.52
N ILE A 121 -14.69 -1.34 6.75
CA ILE A 121 -15.15 0.02 7.07
C ILE A 121 -13.95 0.98 7.15
N PHE A 122 -12.89 0.56 7.84
CA PHE A 122 -11.70 1.37 8.09
C PHE A 122 -10.51 0.89 7.25
N ARG A 123 -10.61 1.10 5.92
CA ARG A 123 -9.59 0.68 4.94
C ARG A 123 -8.61 1.80 4.60
N TRP A 124 -7.82 2.22 5.59
CA TRP A 124 -6.86 3.33 5.44
C TRP A 124 -5.70 3.02 4.48
N CYS A 125 -5.37 1.74 4.28
CA CYS A 125 -4.21 1.30 3.52
C CYS A 125 -4.31 1.61 2.02
N THR A 126 -5.49 1.54 1.41
CA THR A 126 -5.65 1.84 -0.03
C THR A 126 -5.28 3.29 -0.32
N GLN A 127 -5.81 4.23 0.45
CA GLN A 127 -5.53 5.65 0.25
C GLN A 127 -4.03 5.92 0.45
N ARG A 128 -3.49 5.57 1.61
CA ARG A 128 -2.12 5.90 2.02
C ARG A 128 -1.04 5.18 1.23
N LEU A 129 -1.22 3.88 1.00
CA LEU A 129 -0.17 3.04 0.42
C LEU A 129 -0.26 2.98 -1.11
N LYS A 130 -1.44 3.20 -1.72
CA LYS A 130 -1.63 3.05 -3.18
C LYS A 130 -1.96 4.36 -3.88
N ILE A 131 -2.89 5.15 -3.35
CA ILE A 131 -3.40 6.35 -4.03
C ILE A 131 -2.49 7.55 -3.77
N ASP A 132 -2.13 7.83 -2.52
CA ASP A 132 -1.35 9.02 -2.13
C ASP A 132 0.03 9.11 -2.82
N PRO A 133 0.80 8.01 -2.99
CA PRO A 133 2.05 8.07 -3.74
C PRO A 133 1.85 8.47 -5.21
N VAL A 134 0.80 7.96 -5.85
CA VAL A 134 0.43 8.31 -7.23
C VAL A 134 -0.03 9.76 -7.30
N THR A 135 -0.91 10.18 -6.39
CA THR A 135 -1.40 11.56 -6.31
C THR A 135 -0.25 12.54 -6.15
N SER A 136 0.69 12.27 -5.25
CA SER A 136 1.85 13.13 -5.01
C SER A 136 2.75 13.23 -6.24
N PHE A 137 2.98 12.11 -6.93
CA PHE A 137 3.73 12.09 -8.19
C PHE A 137 3.05 12.94 -9.27
N VAL A 138 1.74 12.75 -9.46
CA VAL A 138 0.95 13.46 -10.47
C VAL A 138 0.88 14.95 -10.16
N GLN A 139 0.64 15.32 -8.89
CA GLN A 139 0.59 16.72 -8.45
C GLN A 139 1.93 17.42 -8.66
N LYS A 140 3.07 16.76 -8.38
CA LYS A 140 4.39 17.31 -8.66
C LYS A 140 4.57 17.61 -10.14
N ARG A 141 4.25 16.65 -11.02
CA ARG A 141 4.32 16.85 -12.49
C ARG A 141 3.38 17.96 -12.98
N MET A 142 2.19 18.08 -12.40
CA MET A 142 1.23 19.15 -12.73
C MET A 142 1.69 20.52 -12.20
N GLY A 143 2.22 20.59 -10.97
CA GLY A 143 2.70 21.81 -10.31
C GLY A 143 3.91 22.43 -10.99
N ASP A 144 4.78 21.62 -11.57
CA ASP A 144 5.91 22.05 -12.40
C ASP A 144 5.46 22.67 -13.76
N GLY A 145 4.16 22.87 -13.98
CA GLY A 145 3.57 23.39 -15.21
C GLY A 145 3.63 22.43 -16.40
N ARG A 146 4.11 21.19 -16.20
CA ARG A 146 4.30 20.22 -17.29
C ARG A 146 2.98 19.62 -17.77
N TRP A 147 2.02 19.38 -16.87
CA TRP A 147 0.75 18.71 -17.19
C TRP A 147 -0.47 19.53 -16.70
N SER A 148 -1.47 19.73 -17.57
CA SER A 148 -2.75 20.36 -17.22
C SER A 148 -3.83 19.32 -16.89
N GLU A 149 -3.88 18.21 -17.64
CA GLU A 149 -4.73 17.04 -17.43
C GLU A 149 -3.93 15.77 -17.77
N ALA A 150 -4.43 14.59 -17.38
CA ALA A 150 -3.85 13.29 -17.78
C ALA A 150 -4.93 12.22 -18.01
N ILE A 151 -4.58 11.17 -18.77
CA ILE A 151 -5.40 9.98 -18.96
C ILE A 151 -4.73 8.80 -18.25
N LEU A 152 -5.42 8.18 -17.29
CA LEU A 152 -5.00 7.00 -16.54
C LEU A 152 -5.63 5.74 -17.11
N HIS A 153 -4.81 4.86 -17.65
CA HIS A 153 -5.19 3.53 -18.11
C HIS A 153 -5.13 2.52 -16.96
N LEU A 154 -6.25 1.83 -16.71
CA LEU A 154 -6.38 0.81 -15.65
C LEU A 154 -6.91 -0.52 -16.21
N GLY A 155 -6.51 -1.61 -15.57
CA GLY A 155 -6.95 -2.98 -15.89
C GLY A 155 -8.29 -3.40 -15.28
N ALA A 156 -9.22 -2.46 -15.01
CA ALA A 156 -10.51 -2.80 -14.41
C ALA A 156 -11.42 -3.50 -15.42
N ARG A 157 -12.11 -4.58 -15.00
CA ARG A 157 -13.01 -5.36 -15.86
C ARG A 157 -14.35 -5.63 -15.21
N ARG A 158 -15.41 -5.72 -16.02
CA ARG A 158 -16.76 -6.07 -15.56
C ARG A 158 -16.85 -7.51 -15.07
N ALA A 159 -16.09 -8.41 -15.71
CA ALA A 159 -16.06 -9.83 -15.36
C ALA A 159 -15.40 -10.12 -13.99
N GLU A 160 -14.87 -9.12 -13.29
CA GLU A 160 -14.28 -9.32 -11.95
C GLU A 160 -15.31 -9.58 -10.85
N SER A 161 -16.51 -9.00 -10.93
CA SER A 161 -17.67 -9.29 -10.07
C SER A 161 -18.93 -8.55 -10.54
N ALA A 162 -20.11 -9.04 -10.17
CA ALA A 162 -21.38 -8.37 -10.47
C ALA A 162 -21.44 -6.91 -9.94
N SER A 163 -20.96 -6.67 -8.72
CA SER A 163 -20.88 -5.33 -8.14
C SER A 163 -19.95 -4.40 -8.93
N ARG A 164 -18.82 -4.91 -9.45
CA ARG A 164 -17.94 -4.13 -10.33
C ARG A 164 -18.58 -3.83 -11.67
N ALA A 165 -19.27 -4.80 -12.27
CA ALA A 165 -20.01 -4.59 -13.51
C ALA A 165 -21.04 -3.45 -13.37
N GLN A 166 -21.84 -3.47 -12.31
CA GLN A 166 -22.83 -2.41 -12.02
C GLN A 166 -22.16 -1.05 -11.81
N THR A 167 -21.10 -1.00 -10.99
CA THR A 167 -20.37 0.24 -10.70
C THR A 167 -19.73 0.85 -11.94
N MET A 168 -19.17 0.02 -12.82
CA MET A 168 -18.55 0.48 -14.08
C MET A 168 -19.60 0.92 -15.10
N ALA A 169 -20.74 0.22 -15.18
CA ALA A 169 -21.83 0.55 -16.08
C ALA A 169 -22.51 1.89 -15.72
N GLY A 170 -22.57 2.24 -14.43
CA GLY A 170 -23.17 3.49 -13.96
C GLY A 170 -22.33 4.76 -14.18
N ARG A 171 -21.10 4.65 -14.72
CA ARG A 171 -20.23 5.82 -14.94
C ARG A 171 -20.48 6.42 -16.33
N GLU A 172 -20.81 7.71 -16.37
CA GLU A 172 -20.87 8.47 -17.63
C GLU A 172 -19.50 8.43 -18.32
N LYS A 173 -19.50 8.10 -19.62
CA LYS A 173 -18.29 8.10 -20.45
C LYS A 173 -18.42 9.13 -21.56
N ARG A 174 -17.34 9.87 -21.79
CA ARG A 174 -17.18 10.77 -22.93
C ARG A 174 -15.97 10.30 -23.72
N ASN A 175 -16.17 9.95 -24.99
CA ASN A 175 -15.14 9.37 -25.86
C ASN A 175 -14.40 8.18 -25.23
N GLY A 176 -15.13 7.30 -24.53
CA GLY A 176 -14.57 6.13 -23.87
C GLY A 176 -13.83 6.41 -22.55
N LEU A 177 -13.83 7.65 -22.06
CA LEU A 177 -13.19 8.07 -20.81
C LEU A 177 -14.23 8.46 -19.76
N ASN A 178 -13.94 8.17 -18.48
CA ASN A 178 -14.72 8.66 -17.35
C ASN A 178 -13.84 9.52 -16.42
N ARG A 179 -14.43 10.42 -15.62
CA ARG A 179 -13.64 11.18 -14.63
C ARG A 179 -13.16 10.27 -13.49
N HIS A 180 -11.96 10.54 -12.98
CA HIS A 180 -11.49 9.95 -11.73
C HIS A 180 -12.26 10.57 -10.55
N PRO A 181 -12.75 9.79 -9.58
CA PRO A 181 -13.54 10.31 -8.46
C PRO A 181 -12.74 11.30 -7.58
N ASP A 182 -11.49 10.96 -7.28
CA ASP A 182 -10.68 11.73 -6.31
C ASP A 182 -9.67 12.70 -6.98
N LEU A 183 -9.54 12.65 -8.32
CA LEU A 183 -8.52 13.40 -9.07
C LEU A 183 -9.19 14.19 -10.19
N PRO A 184 -9.64 15.44 -9.95
CA PRO A 184 -10.48 16.19 -10.88
C PRO A 184 -9.92 16.39 -12.30
N ARG A 185 -8.58 16.37 -12.44
CA ARG A 185 -7.84 16.58 -13.70
C ARG A 185 -7.33 15.28 -14.33
N VAL A 186 -7.82 14.13 -13.85
CA VAL A 186 -7.45 12.81 -14.37
C VAL A 186 -8.68 12.13 -14.95
N TRP A 187 -8.54 11.70 -16.19
CA TRP A 187 -9.52 10.89 -16.92
C TRP A 187 -9.11 9.42 -16.85
N VAL A 188 -10.06 8.51 -16.79
CA VAL A 188 -9.80 7.07 -16.66
C VAL A 188 -10.21 6.37 -17.96
N SER A 189 -9.33 5.50 -18.44
CA SER A 189 -9.54 4.61 -19.58
C SER A 189 -9.42 3.16 -19.10
N ASN A 190 -10.44 2.34 -19.34
CA ASN A 190 -10.41 0.90 -19.02
C ASN A 190 -10.44 0.08 -20.32
N PRO A 191 -9.31 -0.05 -21.03
CA PRO A 191 -9.28 -0.62 -22.38
C PRO A 191 -9.69 -2.09 -22.44
N ILE A 192 -9.58 -2.81 -21.32
CA ILE A 192 -9.90 -4.25 -21.23
C ILE A 192 -11.21 -4.52 -20.49
N GLU A 193 -12.06 -3.49 -20.30
CA GLU A 193 -13.28 -3.55 -19.48
C GLU A 193 -14.19 -4.75 -19.76
N PHE A 194 -14.27 -5.15 -21.02
CA PHE A 194 -15.17 -6.19 -21.50
C PHE A 194 -14.52 -7.58 -21.61
N LEU A 195 -13.21 -7.69 -21.34
CA LEU A 195 -12.51 -8.97 -21.45
C LEU A 195 -12.85 -9.91 -20.29
N THR A 196 -12.98 -11.20 -20.60
CA THR A 196 -13.06 -12.26 -19.59
C THR A 196 -11.67 -12.62 -19.03
N THR A 197 -11.61 -13.45 -17.99
CA THR A 197 -10.32 -13.88 -17.42
C THR A 197 -9.56 -14.79 -18.41
N GLU A 198 -10.29 -15.61 -19.18
CA GLU A 198 -9.76 -16.51 -20.19
C GLU A 198 -9.15 -15.73 -21.35
N GLU A 199 -9.81 -14.67 -21.81
CA GLU A 199 -9.29 -13.79 -22.84
C GLU A 199 -8.00 -13.09 -22.37
N VAL A 200 -7.96 -12.61 -21.13
CA VAL A 200 -6.73 -12.01 -20.58
C VAL A 200 -5.57 -12.99 -20.63
N TRP A 201 -5.76 -14.23 -20.18
CA TRP A 201 -4.71 -15.24 -20.23
C TRP A 201 -4.38 -15.71 -21.64
N ALA A 202 -5.37 -15.85 -22.51
CA ALA A 202 -5.17 -16.20 -23.90
C ALA A 202 -4.20 -15.22 -24.57
N TYR A 203 -4.37 -13.92 -24.34
CA TYR A 203 -3.41 -12.92 -24.83
C TYR A 203 -2.01 -13.11 -24.23
N LEU A 204 -1.93 -13.13 -22.89
CA LEU A 204 -0.66 -13.16 -22.17
C LEU A 204 0.19 -14.39 -22.48
N LEU A 205 -0.45 -15.54 -22.75
CA LEU A 205 0.24 -16.80 -23.05
C LEU A 205 0.57 -16.98 -24.54
N GLN A 206 -0.19 -16.35 -25.45
CA GLN A 206 0.07 -16.44 -26.89
C GLN A 206 1.11 -15.43 -27.37
N LYS A 207 1.24 -14.29 -26.69
CA LYS A 207 2.10 -13.19 -27.13
C LYS A 207 3.15 -12.85 -26.06
N PRO A 208 4.44 -12.75 -26.42
CA PRO A 208 5.45 -12.26 -25.49
C PRO A 208 5.18 -10.80 -25.13
N ASN A 209 5.68 -10.38 -23.96
CA ASN A 209 5.57 -8.98 -23.55
C ASN A 209 6.39 -8.09 -24.51
N PRO A 210 5.91 -6.89 -24.89
CA PRO A 210 6.65 -5.98 -25.76
C PRO A 210 8.03 -5.58 -25.23
N TRP A 211 8.18 -5.53 -23.91
CA TRP A 211 9.46 -5.26 -23.22
C TRP A 211 10.31 -6.51 -22.99
N GLY A 212 9.92 -7.65 -23.55
CA GLY A 212 10.58 -8.93 -23.36
C GLY A 212 10.23 -9.63 -22.05
N GLY A 213 10.61 -10.90 -21.96
CA GLY A 213 10.21 -11.81 -20.89
C GLY A 213 8.92 -12.58 -21.21
N ASP A 214 8.71 -13.65 -20.44
CA ASP A 214 7.60 -14.57 -20.60
C ASP A 214 6.57 -14.37 -19.47
N ASN A 215 5.29 -14.56 -19.77
CA ASN A 215 4.18 -14.52 -18.82
C ASN A 215 3.90 -15.88 -18.17
N ARG A 216 4.56 -16.98 -18.58
CA ARG A 216 4.41 -18.29 -17.92
C ARG A 216 4.73 -18.27 -16.42
N PRO A 217 5.77 -17.58 -15.91
CA PRO A 217 5.98 -17.47 -14.46
C PRO A 217 4.79 -16.83 -13.75
N LEU A 218 4.23 -15.76 -14.32
CA LEU A 218 3.03 -15.10 -13.79
C LEU A 218 1.82 -16.06 -13.83
N TYR A 219 1.63 -16.79 -14.92
CA TYR A 219 0.57 -17.79 -15.03
C TYR A 219 0.72 -18.90 -13.98
N LYS A 220 1.93 -19.46 -13.83
CA LYS A 220 2.23 -20.47 -12.79
C LYS A 220 1.90 -19.95 -11.40
N LEU A 221 2.28 -18.70 -11.10
CA LEU A 221 1.97 -18.06 -9.83
C LEU A 221 0.45 -18.01 -9.57
N TYR A 222 -0.34 -17.59 -10.56
CA TYR A 222 -1.81 -17.58 -10.47
C TYR A 222 -2.42 -18.98 -10.36
N ALA A 223 -1.84 -19.99 -11.03
CA ALA A 223 -2.27 -21.38 -10.92
C ALA A 223 -1.99 -21.95 -9.52
N SER A 224 -0.79 -21.71 -8.99
CA SER A 224 -0.37 -22.05 -7.63
C SER A 224 -1.28 -21.41 -6.57
N ALA A 225 -1.55 -20.11 -6.71
CA ALA A 225 -2.45 -19.36 -5.83
C ALA A 225 -3.94 -19.75 -5.94
N SER A 226 -4.29 -20.72 -6.79
CA SER A 226 -5.65 -21.27 -6.95
C SER A 226 -5.73 -22.74 -6.50
N ASN A 227 -4.88 -23.16 -5.55
CA ASN A 227 -4.79 -24.53 -5.01
C ASN A 227 -4.46 -25.61 -6.07
N GLY A 228 -3.78 -25.26 -7.16
CA GLY A 228 -3.34 -26.24 -8.15
C GLY A 228 -4.46 -26.88 -8.99
N GLU A 229 -5.73 -26.56 -8.76
CA GLU A 229 -6.84 -26.99 -9.62
C GLU A 229 -6.81 -26.19 -10.93
N CYS A 230 -6.09 -26.73 -11.91
CA CYS A 230 -6.04 -26.20 -13.26
C CYS A 230 -6.47 -27.27 -14.26
N PRO A 231 -7.78 -27.51 -14.42
CA PRO A 231 -8.26 -28.30 -15.54
C PRO A 231 -7.90 -27.54 -16.82
N ILE A 232 -7.06 -28.15 -17.65
CA ILE A 232 -6.88 -27.71 -19.04
C ILE A 232 -8.26 -27.82 -19.69
N GLN A 233 -8.92 -26.70 -19.92
CA GLN A 233 -10.29 -26.69 -20.39
C GLN A 233 -10.37 -27.13 -21.84
N ILE A 234 -10.92 -28.32 -22.03
CA ILE A 234 -11.53 -28.78 -23.28
C ILE A 234 -13.01 -28.33 -23.33
N ASP A 235 -13.59 -27.84 -22.21
CA ASP A 235 -14.99 -27.42 -22.10
C ASP A 235 -15.18 -26.13 -21.24
N THR A 236 -16.12 -25.29 -21.70
CA THR A 236 -16.65 -24.04 -21.11
C THR A 236 -17.35 -24.16 -19.75
N SER A 237 -17.68 -25.37 -19.29
CA SER A 237 -18.40 -25.63 -18.03
C SER A 237 -17.51 -25.59 -16.78
N THR A 238 -16.19 -25.64 -16.96
CA THR A 238 -15.24 -25.68 -15.83
C THR A 238 -14.84 -24.24 -15.44
N PRO A 239 -14.58 -23.93 -14.16
CA PRO A 239 -14.04 -22.62 -13.78
C PRO A 239 -12.62 -22.43 -14.29
N SER A 240 -12.29 -21.23 -14.81
CA SER A 240 -10.95 -20.92 -15.28
C SER A 240 -9.98 -20.62 -14.13
N CYS A 241 -8.71 -20.98 -14.33
CA CYS A 241 -7.63 -20.62 -13.43
C CYS A 241 -7.36 -19.09 -13.46
N GLY A 242 -6.89 -18.54 -12.33
CA GLY A 242 -6.43 -17.15 -12.28
C GLY A 242 -7.47 -16.10 -11.88
N ASN A 243 -8.54 -16.53 -11.21
CA ASN A 243 -9.43 -15.64 -10.46
C ASN A 243 -8.80 -15.13 -9.14
N SER A 244 -7.70 -15.75 -8.70
CA SER A 244 -6.97 -15.33 -7.51
C SER A 244 -6.51 -13.87 -7.63
N ARG A 245 -6.69 -13.09 -6.57
CA ARG A 245 -6.32 -11.67 -6.51
C ARG A 245 -5.10 -11.54 -5.62
N PHE A 246 -3.97 -11.19 -6.22
CA PHE A 246 -2.76 -10.88 -5.48
C PHE A 246 -2.86 -9.48 -4.88
N GLY A 247 -2.42 -9.35 -3.64
CA GLY A 247 -2.31 -8.11 -2.90
C GLY A 247 -1.26 -8.23 -1.81
N CYS A 248 -1.40 -7.44 -0.75
CA CYS A 248 -0.50 -7.53 0.38
C CYS A 248 -0.77 -8.78 1.24
N TRP A 249 0.30 -9.42 1.72
CA TRP A 249 0.22 -10.60 2.59
C TRP A 249 -0.36 -10.26 3.98
N THR A 250 -0.37 -8.98 4.35
CA THR A 250 -0.93 -8.46 5.61
C THR A 250 -2.43 -8.16 5.55
N CYS A 251 -3.13 -8.51 4.46
CA CYS A 251 -4.51 -8.09 4.24
C CYS A 251 -5.51 -8.74 5.20
N THR A 252 -6.02 -7.96 6.15
CA THR A 252 -7.05 -8.36 7.13
C THR A 252 -8.48 -8.04 6.71
N VAL A 253 -8.71 -7.58 5.47
CA VAL A 253 -10.08 -7.24 5.01
C VAL A 253 -10.83 -8.45 4.43
N VAL A 254 -10.07 -9.43 3.96
CA VAL A 254 -10.58 -10.75 3.58
C VAL A 254 -10.42 -11.70 4.76
N GLU A 255 -11.26 -12.71 4.85
CA GLU A 255 -11.18 -13.72 5.91
C GLU A 255 -9.93 -14.58 5.72
N LYS A 256 -9.78 -15.17 4.53
CA LYS A 256 -8.63 -15.99 4.14
C LYS A 256 -7.86 -15.36 2.99
N ASP A 257 -6.54 -15.39 3.09
CA ASP A 257 -5.65 -15.03 1.99
C ASP A 257 -5.33 -16.26 1.14
N LYS A 258 -6.26 -16.60 0.25
CA LYS A 258 -6.15 -17.75 -0.65
C LYS A 258 -4.89 -17.70 -1.53
N ALA A 259 -4.38 -16.51 -1.84
CA ALA A 259 -3.19 -16.38 -2.67
C ALA A 259 -1.96 -16.87 -1.90
N SER A 260 -1.78 -16.41 -0.67
CA SER A 260 -0.70 -16.88 0.21
C SER A 260 -0.85 -18.37 0.57
N GLU A 261 -2.06 -18.84 0.86
CA GLU A 261 -2.33 -20.27 1.13
C GLU A 261 -1.97 -21.16 -0.08
N GLY A 262 -2.33 -20.75 -1.29
CA GLY A 262 -2.00 -21.51 -2.51
C GLY A 262 -0.50 -21.50 -2.82
N LEU A 263 0.21 -20.41 -2.50
CA LEU A 263 1.67 -20.33 -2.61
C LEU A 263 2.37 -21.25 -1.61
N LEU A 264 1.89 -21.31 -0.36
CA LEU A 264 2.36 -22.27 0.63
C LEU A 264 2.17 -23.71 0.13
N ALA A 265 0.97 -24.04 -0.35
CA ALA A 265 0.67 -25.36 -0.92
C ALA A 265 1.53 -25.72 -2.15
N SER A 266 2.06 -24.70 -2.84
CA SER A 266 2.95 -24.84 -3.99
C SER A 266 4.44 -24.84 -3.63
N GLY A 267 4.79 -24.75 -2.34
CA GLY A 267 6.16 -24.88 -1.84
C GLY A 267 6.86 -23.58 -1.43
N ASP A 268 6.18 -22.43 -1.37
CA ASP A 268 6.77 -21.21 -0.78
C ASP A 268 6.61 -21.22 0.74
N GLU A 269 7.56 -21.84 1.44
CA GLU A 269 7.54 -22.05 2.89
C GLU A 269 7.48 -20.74 3.70
N ARG A 270 7.97 -19.63 3.14
CA ARG A 270 7.88 -18.31 3.78
C ARG A 270 6.44 -17.92 4.07
N MET A 271 5.49 -18.40 3.26
CA MET A 271 4.07 -18.07 3.41
C MET A 271 3.49 -18.59 4.72
N GLU A 272 4.00 -19.69 5.27
CA GLU A 272 3.53 -20.22 6.55
C GLU A 272 3.66 -19.15 7.66
N LYS A 273 4.86 -18.60 7.81
CA LYS A 273 5.14 -17.57 8.83
C LYS A 273 4.45 -16.24 8.56
N LEU A 274 4.32 -15.85 7.30
CA LEU A 274 3.57 -14.64 6.93
C LEU A 274 2.06 -14.79 7.22
N ILE A 275 1.49 -15.98 6.98
CA ILE A 275 0.09 -16.28 7.29
C ILE A 275 -0.12 -16.30 8.82
N GLU A 276 0.75 -16.97 9.58
CA GLU A 276 0.70 -16.95 11.05
C GLU A 276 0.71 -15.52 11.62
N PHE A 277 1.57 -14.65 11.09
CA PHE A 277 1.60 -13.24 11.51
C PHE A 277 0.34 -12.48 11.08
N ARG A 278 -0.20 -12.75 9.89
CA ARG A 278 -1.48 -12.18 9.45
C ARG A 278 -2.63 -12.57 10.39
N GLU A 279 -2.67 -13.80 10.89
CA GLU A 279 -3.67 -14.22 11.87
C GLU A 279 -3.54 -13.44 13.18
N THR A 280 -2.31 -13.12 13.59
CA THR A 280 -2.07 -12.22 14.73
C THR A 280 -2.66 -10.81 14.47
N LEU A 281 -2.51 -10.27 13.26
CA LEU A 281 -3.14 -8.99 12.90
C LEU A 281 -4.68 -9.08 12.96
N LEU A 282 -5.29 -10.19 12.55
CA LEU A 282 -6.73 -10.40 12.68
C LEU A 282 -7.17 -10.41 14.15
N GLN A 283 -6.42 -11.08 15.03
CA GLN A 283 -6.70 -11.07 16.47
C GLN A 283 -6.64 -9.64 17.04
N TYR A 284 -5.69 -8.83 16.61
CA TYR A 284 -5.52 -7.46 17.10
C TYR A 284 -6.54 -6.48 16.55
N GLN A 285 -7.16 -6.82 15.42
CA GLN A 285 -8.26 -6.05 14.84
C GLN A 285 -9.53 -6.11 15.71
N ASP A 286 -9.81 -7.28 16.31
CA ASP A 286 -10.98 -7.51 17.15
C ASP A 286 -10.80 -6.84 18.54
N PRO A 287 -11.64 -5.86 18.89
CA PRO A 287 -11.61 -5.24 20.22
C PRO A 287 -11.77 -6.22 21.39
N ALA A 288 -12.46 -7.35 21.19
CA ALA A 288 -12.71 -8.34 22.24
C ALA A 288 -11.43 -8.98 22.78
N ASN A 289 -10.34 -8.97 21.99
CA ASN A 289 -9.05 -9.55 22.38
C ASN A 289 -8.19 -8.64 23.26
N GLY A 290 -8.72 -7.48 23.70
CA GLY A 290 -8.07 -6.63 24.70
C GLY A 290 -6.81 -5.90 24.19
N LYS A 291 -6.57 -5.89 22.88
CA LYS A 291 -5.39 -5.22 22.26
C LYS A 291 -5.65 -3.75 21.91
N ARG A 292 -6.87 -3.26 22.10
CA ARG A 292 -7.31 -1.91 21.73
C ARG A 292 -7.63 -1.08 22.97
N ASP A 293 -7.25 0.19 22.94
CA ASP A 293 -7.64 1.17 23.96
C ASP A 293 -9.17 1.29 24.02
N PRO A 294 -9.80 1.33 25.21
CA PRO A 294 -11.24 1.48 25.33
C PRO A 294 -11.76 2.87 24.95
N LYS A 295 -10.86 3.86 24.78
CA LYS A 295 -11.22 5.20 24.27
C LYS A 295 -10.60 5.49 22.91
N ARG A 296 -11.38 6.14 22.06
CA ARG A 296 -10.95 6.62 20.74
C ARG A 296 -10.02 7.83 20.89
N LYS A 297 -9.35 8.20 19.79
CA LYS A 297 -8.42 9.36 19.77
C LYS A 297 -9.07 10.69 20.12
N ASN A 298 -10.37 10.84 19.88
CA ASN A 298 -11.14 12.03 20.25
C ASN A 298 -11.66 11.99 21.70
N GLY A 299 -11.21 11.03 22.51
CA GLY A 299 -11.61 10.87 23.92
C GLY A 299 -12.95 10.16 24.14
N SER A 300 -13.71 9.83 23.08
CA SER A 300 -15.00 9.15 23.24
C SER A 300 -14.82 7.66 23.53
N ASP A 301 -15.74 7.07 24.28
CA ASP A 301 -15.75 5.62 24.53
C ASP A 301 -15.90 4.81 23.24
N GLY A 302 -15.30 3.62 23.24
CA GLY A 302 -15.29 2.69 22.13
C GLY A 302 -13.89 2.41 21.61
N PRO A 303 -13.75 1.39 20.76
CA PRO A 303 -12.44 0.80 20.48
C PRO A 303 -11.54 1.80 19.75
N GLY A 304 -10.47 2.18 20.44
CA GLY A 304 -9.45 3.14 20.04
C GLY A 304 -8.20 2.48 19.48
N PRO A 305 -7.07 3.21 19.43
CA PRO A 305 -5.82 2.68 18.88
C PRO A 305 -5.37 1.39 19.59
N LEU A 306 -4.48 0.62 18.95
CA LEU A 306 -3.76 -0.46 19.63
C LEU A 306 -3.02 0.10 20.86
N THR A 307 -2.98 -0.66 21.95
CA THR A 307 -2.23 -0.26 23.16
C THR A 307 -0.73 -0.30 22.91
N ILE A 308 0.08 0.36 23.75
CA ILE A 308 1.56 0.29 23.60
C ILE A 308 2.05 -1.14 23.80
N GLU A 309 1.45 -1.90 24.70
CA GLU A 309 1.78 -3.31 24.95
C GLU A 309 1.57 -4.14 23.68
N ALA A 310 0.39 -3.99 23.04
CA ALA A 310 0.10 -4.63 21.76
C ALA A 310 1.09 -4.22 20.67
N ARG A 311 1.45 -2.94 20.58
CA ARG A 311 2.44 -2.46 19.59
C ARG A 311 3.83 -3.04 19.84
N ARG A 312 4.27 -3.17 21.09
CA ARG A 312 5.55 -3.81 21.48
C ARG A 312 5.56 -5.30 21.11
N GLU A 313 4.46 -6.00 21.37
CA GLU A 313 4.29 -7.41 20.99
C GLU A 313 4.39 -7.57 19.47
N LEU A 314 3.64 -6.77 18.68
CA LEU A 314 3.69 -6.81 17.22
C LEU A 314 5.08 -6.50 16.67
N LEU A 315 5.75 -5.48 17.20
CA LEU A 315 7.11 -5.14 16.75
C LEU A 315 8.09 -6.27 17.01
N THR A 316 8.01 -6.90 18.18
CA THR A 316 8.87 -8.03 18.53
C THR A 316 8.63 -9.21 17.59
N GLN A 317 7.36 -9.54 17.32
CA GLN A 317 7.00 -10.61 16.39
C GLN A 317 7.41 -10.29 14.95
N LEU A 318 7.26 -9.03 14.51
CA LEU A 318 7.63 -8.60 13.16
C LEU A 318 9.13 -8.71 12.92
N LEU A 319 9.96 -8.33 13.90
CA LEU A 319 11.42 -8.44 13.79
C LEU A 319 11.89 -9.90 13.80
N ARG A 320 11.23 -10.78 14.56
CA ARG A 320 11.48 -12.24 14.49
C ARG A 320 11.10 -12.81 13.13
N LEU A 321 9.89 -12.49 12.67
CA LEU A 321 9.40 -12.90 11.36
C LEU A 321 10.37 -12.47 10.26
N GLN A 322 10.89 -11.24 10.34
CA GLN A 322 11.88 -10.71 9.40
C GLN A 322 13.11 -11.63 9.27
N GLU A 323 13.61 -12.15 10.38
CA GLU A 323 14.75 -13.06 10.44
C GLU A 323 14.36 -14.46 9.94
N ASP A 324 13.20 -14.97 10.37
CA ASP A 324 12.70 -16.30 10.02
C ASP A 324 12.48 -16.45 8.50
N VAL A 325 11.95 -15.42 7.84
CA VAL A 325 11.70 -15.45 6.38
C VAL A 325 12.87 -14.88 5.56
N GLY A 326 13.88 -14.29 6.19
CA GLY A 326 15.03 -13.69 5.52
C GLY A 326 14.70 -12.50 4.61
N LEU A 327 13.64 -11.75 4.90
CA LEU A 327 13.20 -10.59 4.10
C LEU A 327 13.31 -9.32 4.94
N SER A 328 13.62 -8.16 4.36
CA SER A 328 13.48 -6.88 5.09
C SER A 328 12.01 -6.43 5.10
N LEU A 329 11.33 -6.64 6.22
CA LEU A 329 9.90 -6.31 6.40
C LEU A 329 9.70 -4.91 6.98
N ILE A 330 10.66 -4.40 7.75
CA ILE A 330 10.63 -3.06 8.34
C ILE A 330 12.01 -2.41 8.25
N SER A 331 12.02 -1.16 7.81
CA SER A 331 13.25 -0.35 7.67
C SER A 331 13.64 0.37 8.96
N ASP A 332 14.90 0.79 9.05
CA ASP A 332 15.40 1.53 10.21
C ASP A 332 14.73 2.93 10.34
N ASP A 333 14.38 3.57 9.22
CA ASP A 333 13.59 4.81 9.21
C ASP A 333 12.21 4.60 9.85
N GLU A 334 11.55 3.48 9.54
CA GLU A 334 10.26 3.13 10.17
C GLU A 334 10.42 2.87 11.67
N LEU A 335 11.49 2.19 12.09
CA LEU A 335 11.78 1.95 13.52
C LEU A 335 12.00 3.27 14.28
N PHE A 336 12.77 4.20 13.70
CA PHE A 336 12.98 5.52 14.29
C PHE A 336 11.66 6.28 14.46
N LEU A 337 10.84 6.34 13.41
CA LEU A 337 9.54 7.00 13.46
C LEU A 337 8.58 6.36 14.47
N ILE A 338 8.57 5.03 14.58
CA ILE A 338 7.77 4.32 15.58
C ILE A 338 8.20 4.74 16.99
N GLN A 339 9.50 4.84 17.26
CA GLN A 339 10.00 5.25 18.57
C GLN A 339 9.54 6.66 18.95
N GLN A 340 9.60 7.62 18.01
CA GLN A 340 9.12 8.98 18.26
C GLN A 340 7.60 9.01 18.51
N LEU A 341 6.84 8.27 17.69
CA LEU A 341 5.38 8.22 17.84
C LEU A 341 4.93 7.66 19.19
N TRP A 342 5.67 6.70 19.75
CA TRP A 342 5.32 6.12 21.06
C TRP A 342 5.49 7.10 22.23
N LYS A 343 6.39 8.08 22.14
CA LYS A 343 6.54 9.15 23.16
C LYS A 343 5.30 10.04 23.25
N SER A 344 4.61 10.23 22.14
CA SER A 344 3.40 11.07 22.03
C SER A 344 2.08 10.30 22.26
N ALA A 345 2.14 8.98 22.50
CA ALA A 345 0.94 8.15 22.66
C ALA A 345 0.18 8.49 23.95
N ARG A 346 -1.12 8.18 23.98
CA ARG A 346 -2.00 8.45 25.14
C ARG A 346 -1.44 7.86 26.45
N ARG A 347 -0.97 6.63 26.36
CA ARG A 347 -0.13 5.97 27.37
C ARG A 347 1.25 5.87 26.73
N PRO A 348 2.20 6.77 27.05
CA PRO A 348 3.44 6.86 26.32
C PRO A 348 4.39 5.71 26.68
N ASP A 349 5.23 5.32 25.72
CA ASP A 349 6.43 4.56 26.04
C ASP A 349 7.46 5.48 26.69
N ASP A 350 8.37 4.93 27.49
CA ASP A 350 9.42 5.72 28.13
C ASP A 350 10.38 6.37 27.10
N GLY A 351 10.33 5.97 25.83
CA GLY A 351 11.10 6.53 24.73
C GLY A 351 12.28 5.65 24.31
N GLY A 352 12.47 4.50 24.96
CA GLY A 352 13.50 3.51 24.63
C GLY A 352 12.94 2.12 24.31
N GLY A 353 11.62 1.95 24.26
CA GLY A 353 10.97 0.65 24.03
C GLY A 353 11.38 0.00 22.72
N VAL A 354 11.37 0.76 21.63
CA VAL A 354 11.80 0.27 20.30
C VAL A 354 13.27 -0.11 20.32
N ALA A 355 14.14 0.79 20.78
CA ALA A 355 15.58 0.51 20.87
C ALA A 355 15.87 -0.75 21.70
N ARG A 356 15.22 -0.94 22.86
CA ARG A 356 15.40 -2.16 23.66
C ARG A 356 14.95 -3.43 22.93
N ILE A 357 13.84 -3.37 22.20
CA ILE A 357 13.36 -4.51 21.40
C ILE A 357 14.36 -4.83 20.29
N VAL A 358 14.82 -3.82 19.55
CA VAL A 358 15.79 -3.96 18.46
C VAL A 358 17.13 -4.48 18.98
N THR A 359 17.65 -3.95 20.08
CA THR A 359 18.91 -4.42 20.69
C THR A 359 18.80 -5.85 21.19
N ARG A 360 17.67 -6.23 21.79
CA ARG A 360 17.46 -7.62 22.22
C ARG A 360 17.42 -8.60 21.05
N GLN A 361 16.83 -8.19 19.92
CA GLN A 361 16.67 -9.05 18.75
C GLN A 361 17.94 -9.09 17.88
N LYS A 362 18.46 -7.93 17.48
CA LYS A 362 19.60 -7.81 16.54
C LYS A 362 20.98 -7.74 17.21
N GLY A 363 21.05 -7.53 18.53
CA GLY A 363 22.32 -7.29 19.24
C GLY A 363 22.99 -5.94 18.94
N ILE A 364 22.33 -5.04 18.21
CA ILE A 364 22.84 -3.71 17.82
C ILE A 364 22.23 -2.64 18.73
N ILE A 365 23.07 -1.75 19.26
CA ILE A 365 22.62 -0.56 20.02
C ILE A 365 22.21 0.52 19.01
N MET A 366 20.95 0.93 19.03
CA MET A 366 20.54 2.17 18.35
C MET A 366 21.16 3.35 19.09
N SER A 367 21.96 4.17 18.40
CA SER A 367 22.68 5.30 18.99
C SER A 367 21.73 6.44 19.33
N ASP A 368 21.27 6.52 20.59
CA ASP A 368 20.88 7.80 21.26
C ASP A 368 20.69 7.72 22.79
N TRP A 369 21.46 6.89 23.49
CA TRP A 369 21.14 6.53 24.89
C TRP A 369 21.64 7.50 25.98
N LYS A 370 22.66 8.31 25.74
CA LYS A 370 23.23 9.17 26.80
C LYS A 370 22.50 10.50 27.00
N GLU A 371 22.00 11.13 25.94
CA GLU A 371 21.23 12.38 26.06
C GLU A 371 19.82 12.15 26.63
N THR A 372 19.24 10.97 26.38
CA THR A 372 17.88 10.61 26.80
C THR A 372 17.69 10.53 28.33
N ASN A 373 18.70 10.08 29.09
CA ASN A 373 18.57 9.94 30.55
C ASN A 373 18.56 11.30 31.27
N ARG A 374 19.47 12.21 30.90
CA ARG A 374 19.51 13.56 31.49
C ARG A 374 18.25 14.36 31.16
N LEU A 375 17.74 14.20 29.94
CA LEU A 375 16.47 14.82 29.54
C LEU A 375 15.28 14.29 30.36
N ARG A 376 15.27 12.99 30.69
CA ARG A 376 14.22 12.39 31.53
C ARG A 376 14.24 12.93 32.95
N GLU A 377 15.41 13.03 33.58
CA GLU A 377 15.56 13.63 34.92
C GLU A 377 15.02 15.07 34.93
N LEU A 378 15.43 15.87 33.93
CA LEU A 378 14.94 17.24 33.77
C LEU A 378 13.42 17.30 33.57
N GLN A 379 12.85 16.40 32.77
CA GLN A 379 11.41 16.32 32.57
C GLN A 379 10.67 15.93 33.87
N GLU A 380 11.25 15.07 34.71
CA GLU A 380 10.65 14.72 36.00
C GLU A 380 10.68 15.89 36.98
N GLU A 381 11.78 16.64 37.04
CA GLU A 381 11.90 17.86 37.84
C GLU A 381 10.88 18.93 37.40
N VAL A 382 10.80 19.21 36.09
CA VAL A 382 9.87 20.19 35.54
C VAL A 382 8.42 19.76 35.74
N ALA A 383 8.11 18.47 35.56
CA ALA A 383 6.76 17.97 35.79
C ALA A 383 6.32 18.12 37.25
N ALA A 384 7.22 17.82 38.19
CA ALA A 384 6.99 18.03 39.62
C ALA A 384 6.78 19.52 39.94
N GLU A 385 7.58 20.42 39.38
CA GLU A 385 7.41 21.88 39.55
C GLU A 385 6.07 22.39 39.02
N LYS A 386 5.61 21.84 37.88
CA LYS A 386 4.36 22.25 37.23
C LYS A 386 3.12 21.51 37.75
N GLY A 387 3.28 20.58 38.69
CA GLY A 387 2.16 19.83 39.25
C GLY A 387 1.43 18.98 38.21
N ILE A 388 2.15 18.43 37.22
CA ILE A 388 1.61 17.54 36.19
C ILE A 388 2.39 16.22 36.22
N ARG A 389 1.80 15.13 35.73
CA ARG A 389 2.55 13.87 35.62
C ARG A 389 3.68 14.01 34.59
N ALA A 390 4.83 13.40 34.87
CA ALA A 390 5.98 13.39 33.95
C ALA A 390 5.61 12.84 32.57
N ASP A 391 4.75 11.83 32.52
CA ASP A 391 4.23 11.25 31.28
C ASP A 391 3.38 12.24 30.48
N THR A 392 2.63 13.10 31.16
CA THR A 392 1.82 14.17 30.55
C THR A 392 2.73 15.25 29.97
N LEU A 393 3.75 15.70 30.72
CA LEU A 393 4.75 16.63 30.19
C LEU A 393 5.46 16.07 28.96
N ARG A 394 5.88 14.79 29.00
CA ARG A 394 6.50 14.09 27.86
C ARG A 394 5.58 14.05 26.64
N ARG A 395 4.29 13.74 26.84
CA ARG A 395 3.29 13.76 25.76
C ARG A 395 3.12 15.15 25.15
N LEU A 396 3.08 16.20 25.98
CA LEU A 396 2.97 17.59 25.52
C LEU A 396 4.18 18.00 24.69
N LEU A 397 5.40 17.75 25.19
CA LEU A 397 6.65 18.06 24.48
C LEU A 397 6.74 17.29 23.16
N ALA A 398 6.49 15.98 23.18
CA ALA A 398 6.51 15.15 21.97
C ALA A 398 5.46 15.61 20.94
N LYS A 399 4.31 16.10 21.40
CA LYS A 399 3.28 16.68 20.52
C LYS A 399 3.74 17.99 19.91
N VAL A 400 4.39 18.87 20.68
CA VAL A 400 4.96 20.12 20.15
C VAL A 400 6.05 19.84 19.12
N ASP A 401 6.94 18.88 19.39
CA ASP A 401 8.00 18.48 18.45
C ASP A 401 7.43 18.00 17.11
N GLU A 402 6.39 17.15 17.13
CA GLU A 402 5.69 16.69 15.91
C GLU A 402 5.18 17.85 15.04
N TYR A 403 4.65 18.91 15.66
CA TYR A 403 4.16 20.08 14.94
C TYR A 403 5.29 21.01 14.47
N SER A 404 6.40 21.09 15.22
CA SER A 404 7.56 21.92 14.88
C SER A 404 8.22 21.49 13.56
N GLU A 405 8.26 20.19 13.27
CA GLU A 405 8.79 19.64 12.02
C GLU A 405 7.87 19.93 10.82
N SER A 406 6.55 20.02 11.05
CA SER A 406 5.54 20.16 10.00
C SER A 406 5.31 21.61 9.49
N HIS A 407 5.96 22.61 10.09
CA HIS A 407 5.81 24.05 9.78
C HIS A 407 4.36 24.59 9.81
N ARG A 408 3.41 23.87 10.44
CA ARG A 408 2.00 24.28 10.56
C ARG A 408 1.45 23.88 11.94
N ALA A 409 1.20 24.84 12.82
CA ALA A 409 0.70 24.61 14.19
C ALA A 409 -0.84 24.49 14.31
N PHE A 410 -1.55 24.24 13.21
CA PHE A 410 -3.01 24.20 13.20
C PHE A 410 -3.53 22.91 13.85
N GLY A 411 -4.25 23.01 14.97
CA GLY A 411 -4.77 21.87 15.75
C GLY A 411 -3.94 21.51 16.99
N LEU A 412 -2.73 22.07 17.12
CA LEU A 412 -1.87 21.84 18.30
C LEU A 412 -2.57 22.23 19.63
N PRO A 413 -3.26 23.39 19.76
CA PRO A 413 -3.95 23.72 21.01
C PRO A 413 -5.00 22.69 21.43
N ASP A 414 -5.74 22.13 20.47
CA ASP A 414 -6.77 21.13 20.73
C ASP A 414 -6.16 19.79 21.17
N ASP A 415 -5.05 19.38 20.54
CA ASP A 415 -4.31 18.18 20.90
C ASP A 415 -3.68 18.29 22.31
N LEU A 416 -3.07 19.44 22.63
CA LEU A 416 -2.51 19.71 23.97
C LEU A 416 -3.62 19.73 25.03
N LEU A 417 -4.76 20.36 24.75
CA LEU A 417 -5.92 20.38 25.64
C LEU A 417 -6.47 18.97 25.88
N SER A 418 -6.50 18.13 24.85
CA SER A 418 -6.90 16.72 24.96
C SER A 418 -5.97 15.94 25.89
N ILE A 419 -4.65 16.13 25.77
CA ILE A 419 -3.65 15.52 26.65
C ILE A 419 -3.85 15.92 28.11
N LEU A 420 -4.13 17.20 28.38
CA LEU A 420 -4.37 17.70 29.73
C LEU A 420 -5.69 17.19 30.32
N LYS A 421 -6.76 17.09 29.51
CA LYS A 421 -8.04 16.50 29.93
C LYS A 421 -7.88 15.03 30.31
N ASP A 422 -7.13 14.26 29.53
CA ASP A 422 -6.78 12.88 29.84
C ASP A 422 -6.07 12.75 31.21
N ASP A 423 -5.22 13.73 31.56
CA ASP A 423 -4.48 13.74 32.82
C ASP A 423 -5.41 13.95 34.02
N LEU A 424 -6.29 14.95 33.91
CA LEU A 424 -7.29 15.27 34.94
C LEU A 424 -8.25 14.10 35.21
N GLU A 425 -8.69 13.40 34.15
CA GLU A 425 -9.52 12.20 34.31
C GLU A 425 -8.79 11.09 35.09
N HIS A 426 -7.49 10.92 34.86
CA HIS A 426 -6.67 9.94 35.57
C HIS A 426 -6.52 10.27 37.05
N GLU A 427 -6.34 11.54 37.41
CA GLU A 427 -6.27 11.98 38.81
C GLU A 427 -7.61 11.79 39.54
N GLN A 428 -8.73 12.09 38.88
CA GLN A 428 -10.06 11.91 39.47
C GLN A 428 -10.37 10.43 39.77
N VAL A 429 -9.93 9.51 38.92
CA VAL A 429 -10.08 8.06 39.15
C VAL A 429 -9.14 7.59 40.28
N ALA A 430 -7.95 8.16 40.41
CA ALA A 430 -6.99 7.80 41.46
C ALA A 430 -7.38 8.30 42.86
N VAL A 431 -8.17 9.38 42.95
CA VAL A 431 -8.70 9.94 44.21
C VAL A 431 -10.00 9.22 44.66
N ALA A 432 -10.66 8.50 43.76
CA ALA A 432 -11.91 7.77 44.02
C ALA A 432 -11.72 6.31 44.46
N VAL A 433 -10.48 5.82 44.49
CA VAL A 433 -10.04 4.50 44.99
C VAL A 433 -9.29 4.71 46.30
#